data_AF-A0A2K0TL09-F1
#
_entry.id   AF-A0A2K0TL09-F1
#
_cell.length_a   1.000
_cell.length_b   1.000
_cell.length_c   1.000
_cell.angle_alpha   90.00
_cell.angle_beta   90.00
_cell.angle_gamma   90.00
#
_symmetry.space_group_name_H-M   'P 1'
#
loop_
_entity.id
_entity.type
_entity.pdbx_description
1 polymer ?
#
loop_
_entity_poly.entity_id
_entity_poly.type
_entity_poly.pdbx_seq_one_letter_code
_entity_poly.pdbx_strand_id
1 'polypeptide(L)'
;MSFIVLFSFSWFRRKIYESFLLIHIILSVVLIVALFHHTSIFDGEYNPYLWPLVAIWSFDRFLRIVRIIYCNLHVRLRTKALHRSVAAISYDQDANIVRVQINTHVKPKPGQHYYLYQPFHFTGWENHPFTLAYWSKSTNETAQSQTDSPATNNVTNPPSRVHAVAEDEYILSFWIRPYDGWTRRLRDMCLKSQPSSKLSSVSRETILLEGPYGMAEPLWAFDEVLLIAGGSGIAAMIPYILDHVSRAAAGQTRIRGLTLVWSDRKQAYLRRIAQQELAAALRRDDVSCIFYCTDSAKVSIDSLHLPSPDEILLENTCKETKECGVLKDKEATDDIQEADSLIFRMGRPDIPMLVESAAASAVKSGSRLAVMACGPGELADTARAATHRAMQSQSNSIEYFEEAFGW
;
A
#
# COMPACT_ATOMS: atom_id res chain seq x y z
N MET A 1 -17.98 24.23 27.90
CA MET A 1 -17.52 22.92 28.41
C MET A 1 -18.55 21.81 28.21
N SER A 2 -19.83 21.96 28.60
CA SER A 2 -20.79 20.84 28.54
C SER A 2 -21.12 20.35 27.11
N PHE A 3 -21.18 21.24 26.12
CA PHE A 3 -21.47 20.86 24.73
C PHE A 3 -20.36 20.04 24.07
N ILE A 4 -19.08 20.37 24.31
CA ILE A 4 -17.98 19.61 23.70
C ILE A 4 -17.96 18.17 24.24
N VAL A 5 -18.30 17.98 25.51
CA VAL A 5 -18.44 16.64 26.13
C VAL A 5 -19.62 15.89 25.52
N LEU A 6 -20.78 16.54 25.39
CA LEU A 6 -21.98 15.95 24.82
C LEU A 6 -21.74 15.44 23.39
N PHE A 7 -21.18 16.28 22.51
CA PHE A 7 -20.90 15.90 21.13
C PHE A 7 -19.74 14.91 20.99
N SER A 8 -18.89 14.77 22.02
CA SER A 8 -17.82 13.76 22.07
C SER A 8 -18.27 12.39 22.55
N PHE A 9 -19.57 12.20 22.78
CA PHE A 9 -20.12 10.90 23.17
C PHE A 9 -19.86 9.83 22.11
N SER A 10 -19.56 8.61 22.56
CA SER A 10 -19.08 7.51 21.71
C SER A 10 -20.03 7.16 20.57
N TRP A 11 -21.34 7.30 20.80
CA TRP A 11 -22.35 7.06 19.77
C TRP A 11 -22.23 8.02 18.59
N PHE A 12 -22.07 9.32 18.85
CA PHE A 12 -21.96 10.36 17.81
C PHE A 12 -20.69 10.17 16.99
N ARG A 13 -19.56 9.94 17.69
CA ARG A 13 -18.26 9.65 17.08
C ARG A 13 -18.28 8.45 16.14
N ARG A 14 -19.01 7.38 16.47
CA ARG A 14 -19.04 6.15 15.65
C ARG A 14 -19.99 6.25 14.45
N LYS A 15 -21.03 7.08 14.53
CA LYS A 15 -22.07 7.17 13.49
C LYS A 15 -21.83 8.29 12.49
N ILE A 16 -21.33 9.43 12.94
CA ILE A 16 -21.09 10.63 12.13
C ILE A 16 -19.78 11.29 12.54
N TYR A 17 -18.68 10.53 12.36
CA TYR A 17 -17.33 10.93 12.75
C TYR A 17 -16.91 12.29 12.16
N GLU A 18 -17.25 12.55 10.90
CA GLU A 18 -16.87 13.79 10.22
C GLU A 18 -17.54 15.02 10.84
N SER A 19 -18.86 14.94 11.09
CA SER A 19 -19.61 15.99 11.79
C SER A 19 -19.10 16.17 13.21
N PHE A 20 -18.78 15.07 13.90
CA PHE A 20 -18.15 15.10 15.21
C PHE A 20 -16.85 15.90 15.20
N LEU A 21 -15.93 15.58 14.29
CA LEU A 21 -14.61 16.20 14.21
C LEU A 21 -14.73 17.70 13.98
N LEU A 22 -15.58 18.13 13.03
CA LEU A 22 -15.81 19.54 12.74
C LEU A 22 -16.39 20.30 13.95
N ILE A 23 -17.45 19.76 14.55
CA ILE A 23 -18.08 20.37 15.74
C ILE A 23 -17.07 20.47 16.89
N HIS A 24 -16.27 19.43 17.10
CA HIS A 24 -15.27 19.40 18.17
C HIS A 24 -14.18 20.46 17.97
N ILE A 25 -13.68 20.64 16.74
CA ILE A 25 -12.69 21.67 16.41
C ILE A 25 -13.28 23.07 16.65
N ILE A 26 -14.48 23.34 16.15
CA ILE A 26 -15.15 24.65 16.33
C ILE A 26 -15.34 24.95 17.82
N LEU A 27 -15.88 24.00 18.59
CA LEU A 27 -16.08 24.17 20.03
C LEU A 27 -14.76 24.32 20.80
N SER A 28 -13.68 23.68 20.34
CA SER A 28 -12.34 23.83 20.93
C SER A 28 -11.78 25.23 20.71
N VAL A 29 -11.92 25.79 19.50
CA VAL A 29 -11.50 27.18 19.20
C VAL A 29 -12.31 28.17 20.03
N VAL A 30 -13.63 28.03 20.05
CA VAL A 30 -14.51 28.88 20.88
C VAL A 30 -14.12 28.81 22.35
N LEU A 31 -13.80 27.62 22.85
CA LEU A 31 -13.36 27.44 24.22
C LEU A 31 -12.05 28.16 24.52
N ILE A 32 -11.04 28.03 23.64
CA ILE A 32 -9.75 28.72 23.82
C ILE A 32 -9.95 30.24 23.85
N VAL A 33 -10.73 30.78 22.92
CA VAL A 33 -11.06 32.23 22.88
C VAL A 33 -11.79 32.65 24.15
N ALA A 34 -12.77 31.87 24.60
CA ALA A 34 -13.50 32.14 25.84
C ALA A 34 -12.58 32.12 27.08
N LEU A 35 -11.57 31.24 27.12
CA LEU A 35 -10.58 31.21 28.21
C LEU A 35 -9.72 32.47 28.25
N PHE A 36 -9.28 32.98 27.10
CA PHE A 36 -8.56 34.26 27.03
C PHE A 36 -9.43 35.41 27.56
N HIS A 37 -10.70 35.49 27.15
CA HIS A 37 -11.61 36.50 27.68
C HIS A 37 -11.89 36.34 29.18
N HIS A 38 -12.13 35.12 29.65
CA HIS A 38 -12.43 34.85 31.05
C HIS A 38 -11.26 35.20 31.98
N THR A 39 -10.03 34.86 31.56
CA THR A 39 -8.83 35.10 32.35
C THR A 39 -8.25 36.51 32.19
N SER A 40 -8.81 37.32 31.28
CA SER A 40 -8.38 38.71 31.08
C SER A 40 -8.53 39.58 32.33
N ILE A 41 -9.40 39.21 33.28
CA ILE A 41 -9.55 39.89 34.58
C ILE A 41 -8.29 39.85 35.46
N PHE A 42 -7.35 38.95 35.16
CA PHE A 42 -6.07 38.80 35.86
C PHE A 42 -4.92 39.45 35.07
N ASP A 43 -5.21 40.47 34.26
CA ASP A 43 -4.22 41.27 33.50
C ASP A 43 -3.19 40.43 32.72
N GLY A 44 -3.64 39.29 32.18
CA GLY A 44 -2.83 38.41 31.35
C GLY A 44 -1.90 37.45 32.10
N GLU A 45 -2.01 37.33 33.44
CA GLU A 45 -1.24 36.37 34.26
C GLU A 45 -1.34 34.92 33.71
N TYR A 46 -2.48 34.56 33.14
CA TYR A 46 -2.73 33.22 32.58
C TYR A 46 -2.35 33.06 31.09
N ASN A 47 -1.98 34.15 30.40
CA ASN A 47 -1.60 34.10 28.97
C ASN A 47 -0.43 33.14 28.69
N PRO A 48 0.62 33.03 29.53
CA PRO A 48 1.69 32.06 29.34
C PRO A 48 1.23 30.60 29.31
N TYR A 49 0.06 30.26 29.87
CA TYR A 49 -0.51 28.91 29.82
C TYR A 49 -1.38 28.68 28.58
N LEU A 50 -2.00 29.74 28.04
CA LEU A 50 -2.92 29.64 26.90
C LEU A 50 -2.20 29.73 25.54
N TRP A 51 -1.21 30.61 25.41
CA TRP A 51 -0.47 30.80 24.16
C TRP A 51 0.26 29.55 23.64
N PRO A 52 0.88 28.69 24.48
CA PRO A 52 1.47 27.45 24.01
C PRO A 52 0.48 26.52 23.30
N LEU A 53 -0.78 26.46 23.75
CA LEU A 53 -1.83 25.66 23.11
C LEU A 53 -2.11 26.14 21.68
N VAL A 54 -2.23 27.46 21.51
CA VAL A 54 -2.43 28.09 20.20
C VAL A 54 -1.20 27.87 19.32
N ALA A 55 0.00 28.11 19.85
CA ALA A 55 1.25 27.99 19.10
C ALA A 55 1.47 26.56 18.59
N ILE A 56 1.33 25.55 19.46
CA ILE A 56 1.51 24.14 19.07
C ILE A 56 0.48 23.73 18.02
N TRP A 57 -0.81 24.06 18.24
CA TRP A 57 -1.87 23.70 17.30
C TRP A 57 -1.69 24.38 15.94
N SER A 58 -1.42 25.69 15.91
CA SER A 58 -1.18 26.44 14.67
C SER A 58 0.07 25.97 13.95
N PHE A 59 1.16 25.68 14.68
CA PHE A 59 2.40 25.18 14.09
C PHE A 59 2.21 23.80 13.44
N ASP A 60 1.52 22.88 14.12
CA ASP A 60 1.17 21.57 13.56
C ASP A 60 0.34 21.71 12.27
N ARG A 61 -0.71 22.56 12.27
CA ARG A 61 -1.52 22.81 11.07
C ARG A 61 -0.72 23.43 9.93
N PHE A 62 0.17 24.37 10.24
CA PHE A 62 1.06 24.98 9.26
C PHE A 62 1.99 23.94 8.61
N LEU A 63 2.63 23.08 9.41
CA LEU A 63 3.51 22.03 8.89
C LEU A 63 2.77 21.05 7.95
N ARG A 64 1.51 20.72 8.25
CA ARG A 64 0.69 19.88 7.37
C ARG A 64 0.39 20.56 6.04
N ILE A 65 0.03 21.85 6.04
CA ILE A 65 -0.16 22.63 4.81
C ILE A 65 1.13 22.66 3.98
N VAL A 66 2.27 22.94 4.61
CA VAL A 66 3.58 22.93 3.94
C VAL A 66 3.87 21.56 3.32
N ARG A 67 3.56 20.47 4.03
CA ARG A 67 3.75 19.09 3.54
C ARG A 67 2.85 18.77 2.34
N ILE A 68 1.58 19.17 2.38
CA ILE A 68 0.66 19.03 1.24
C ILE A 68 1.22 19.80 0.04
N ILE A 69 1.65 21.05 0.24
CA ILE A 69 2.22 21.86 -0.85
C ILE A 69 3.46 21.17 -1.42
N TYR A 70 4.39 20.71 -0.56
CA TYR A 70 5.60 20.02 -0.99
C TYR A 70 5.32 18.74 -1.79
N CYS A 71 4.34 17.94 -1.40
CA CYS A 71 4.01 16.69 -2.07
C CYS A 71 3.24 16.85 -3.38
N ASN A 72 2.49 17.94 -3.56
CA ASN A 72 1.57 18.10 -4.70
C ASN A 72 1.95 19.23 -5.66
N LEU A 73 2.83 20.14 -5.25
CA LEU A 73 3.29 21.22 -6.10
C LEU A 73 4.45 20.73 -6.96
N HIS A 74 4.11 20.15 -8.12
CA HIS A 74 5.08 19.76 -9.13
C HIS A 74 5.55 21.01 -9.89
N VAL A 75 6.56 21.70 -9.37
CA VAL A 75 7.21 22.79 -10.12
C VAL A 75 8.20 22.17 -11.09
N ARG A 76 7.74 21.81 -12.30
CA ARG A 76 8.67 21.53 -13.40
C ARG A 76 9.32 22.85 -13.82
N LEU A 77 10.48 23.15 -13.23
CA LEU A 77 11.32 24.33 -13.49
C LEU A 77 11.59 24.54 -14.99
N ARG A 78 11.53 23.46 -15.79
CA ARG A 78 11.82 23.47 -17.23
C ARG A 78 10.66 23.93 -18.12
N THR A 79 9.40 23.77 -17.69
CA THR A 79 8.22 24.12 -18.52
C THR A 79 7.35 25.24 -17.95
N LYS A 80 7.67 25.77 -16.75
CA LYS A 80 6.84 26.75 -16.02
C LYS A 80 5.36 26.36 -15.95
N ALA A 81 5.06 25.05 -16.03
CA ALA A 81 3.72 24.52 -15.97
C ALA A 81 3.51 23.94 -14.56
N LEU A 82 2.51 24.48 -13.87
CA LEU A 82 2.14 24.03 -12.53
C LEU A 82 1.18 22.84 -12.72
N HIS A 83 1.72 21.63 -12.62
CA HIS A 83 0.91 20.42 -12.75
C HIS A 83 0.32 20.06 -11.39
N ARG A 84 -0.99 19.88 -11.34
CA ARG A 84 -1.70 19.40 -10.17
C ARG A 84 -1.56 17.87 -10.09
N SER A 85 -1.45 17.30 -8.89
CA SER A 85 -1.48 15.85 -8.71
C SER A 85 -2.84 15.31 -9.16
N VAL A 86 -2.86 14.69 -10.33
CA VAL A 86 -4.03 13.99 -10.87
C VAL A 86 -3.85 12.52 -10.53
N ALA A 87 -4.84 11.96 -9.85
CA ALA A 87 -4.86 10.54 -9.53
C ALA A 87 -5.62 9.76 -10.60
N ALA A 88 -5.07 8.61 -10.98
CA ALA A 88 -5.79 7.59 -11.73
C ALA A 88 -6.46 6.65 -10.74
N ILE A 89 -7.78 6.51 -10.82
CA ILE A 89 -8.59 5.69 -9.92
C ILE A 89 -9.30 4.63 -10.75
N SER A 90 -9.12 3.36 -10.37
CA SER A 90 -9.82 2.23 -10.98
C SER A 90 -10.42 1.33 -9.90
N TYR A 91 -11.48 0.62 -10.27
CA TYR A 91 -12.14 -0.34 -9.38
C TYR A 91 -12.14 -1.73 -10.01
N ASP A 92 -11.60 -2.69 -9.26
CA ASP A 92 -11.65 -4.11 -9.57
C ASP A 92 -12.82 -4.74 -8.81
N GLN A 93 -13.84 -5.17 -9.55
CA GLN A 93 -15.07 -5.72 -8.99
C GLN A 93 -14.87 -7.15 -8.43
N ASP A 94 -13.97 -7.93 -9.01
CA ASP A 94 -13.73 -9.32 -8.62
C ASP A 94 -12.90 -9.37 -7.32
N ALA A 95 -11.91 -8.48 -7.20
CA ALA A 95 -11.13 -8.31 -5.98
C ALA A 95 -11.86 -7.46 -4.90
N ASN A 96 -12.85 -6.66 -5.30
CA ASN A 96 -13.47 -5.60 -4.50
C ASN A 96 -12.43 -4.63 -3.91
N ILE A 97 -11.59 -4.07 -4.78
CA ILE A 97 -10.51 -3.14 -4.43
C ILE A 97 -10.53 -1.95 -5.38
N VAL A 98 -10.45 -0.75 -4.81
CA VAL A 98 -10.17 0.49 -5.54
C VAL A 98 -8.66 0.72 -5.54
N ARG A 99 -8.08 0.91 -6.72
CA ARG A 99 -6.68 1.27 -6.89
C ARG A 99 -6.60 2.77 -7.16
N VAL A 100 -5.85 3.50 -6.34
CA VAL A 100 -5.57 4.92 -6.52
C VAL A 100 -4.08 5.07 -6.83
N GLN A 101 -3.74 5.64 -7.99
CA GLN A 101 -2.37 5.87 -8.41
C GLN A 101 -2.06 7.37 -8.49
N ILE A 102 -1.01 7.81 -7.82
CA ILE A 102 -0.64 9.23 -7.68
C ILE A 102 0.86 9.41 -7.95
N ASN A 103 1.21 10.38 -8.78
CA ASN A 103 2.62 10.70 -9.04
C ASN A 103 3.22 11.50 -7.88
N THR A 104 4.51 11.28 -7.61
CA THR A 104 5.28 12.01 -6.61
C THR A 104 6.75 12.10 -7.02
N HIS A 105 7.46 13.12 -6.54
CA HIS A 105 8.93 13.19 -6.62
C HIS A 105 9.61 12.71 -5.34
N VAL A 106 8.82 12.44 -4.28
CA VAL A 106 9.37 11.98 -3.02
C VAL A 106 9.62 10.49 -3.12
N LYS A 107 10.89 10.08 -2.99
CA LYS A 107 11.27 8.67 -3.03
C LYS A 107 10.54 7.87 -1.94
N PRO A 108 9.70 6.90 -2.30
CA PRO A 108 8.96 6.09 -1.34
C PRO A 108 9.88 5.08 -0.63
N LYS A 109 9.44 4.65 0.56
CA LYS A 109 10.05 3.58 1.36
C LYS A 109 8.98 2.63 1.91
N PRO A 110 9.35 1.40 2.29
CA PRO A 110 8.47 0.50 3.05
C PRO A 110 7.99 1.11 4.37
N GLY A 111 6.87 0.60 4.88
CA GLY A 111 6.25 1.09 6.12
C GLY A 111 5.63 2.49 6.02
N GLN A 112 5.63 3.11 4.83
CA GLN A 112 5.08 4.45 4.66
C GLN A 112 3.57 4.44 4.41
N HIS A 113 2.89 5.43 4.98
CA HIS A 113 1.51 5.75 4.70
C HIS A 113 1.34 7.24 4.39
N TYR A 114 0.24 7.58 3.74
CA TYR A 114 -0.06 8.92 3.27
C TYR A 114 -1.53 9.25 3.57
N TYR A 115 -1.83 10.51 3.79
CA TYR A 115 -3.22 10.97 3.79
C TYR A 115 -3.62 11.45 2.39
N LEU A 116 -4.79 11.01 1.95
CA LEU A 116 -5.39 11.40 0.67
C LEU A 116 -6.55 12.36 0.92
N TYR A 117 -6.60 13.44 0.14
CA TYR A 117 -7.64 14.47 0.19
C TYR A 117 -8.29 14.64 -1.17
N GLN A 118 -9.60 14.90 -1.19
CA GLN A 118 -10.34 15.17 -2.44
C GLN A 118 -10.95 16.58 -2.42
N PRO A 119 -10.16 17.64 -2.68
CA PRO A 119 -10.47 19.02 -2.28
C PRO A 119 -11.72 19.63 -2.90
N PHE A 120 -12.14 19.21 -4.10
CA PHE A 120 -13.28 19.81 -4.83
C PHE A 120 -14.64 19.17 -4.51
N HIS A 121 -14.72 18.41 -3.42
CA HIS A 121 -15.98 17.89 -2.90
C HIS A 121 -16.34 18.57 -1.58
N PHE A 122 -17.61 18.49 -1.18
CA PHE A 122 -18.07 19.00 0.12
C PHE A 122 -17.26 18.43 1.30
N THR A 123 -16.74 17.22 1.13
CA THR A 123 -15.89 16.48 2.05
C THR A 123 -14.39 16.68 1.79
N GLY A 124 -13.98 17.73 1.08
CA GLY A 124 -12.59 17.89 0.64
C GLY A 124 -11.56 18.16 1.73
N TRP A 125 -12.05 18.41 2.96
CA TRP A 125 -11.27 18.57 4.18
C TRP A 125 -10.96 17.24 4.87
N GLU A 126 -11.65 16.15 4.49
CA GLU A 126 -11.43 14.82 5.05
C GLU A 126 -10.06 14.30 4.61
N ASN A 127 -9.29 13.80 5.57
CA ASN A 127 -7.97 13.22 5.33
C ASN A 127 -8.00 11.72 5.60
N HIS A 128 -7.83 10.93 4.54
CA HIS A 128 -7.96 9.47 4.62
C HIS A 128 -6.58 8.81 4.58
N PRO A 129 -6.14 8.13 5.66
CA PRO A 129 -4.83 7.49 5.70
C PRO A 129 -4.84 6.17 4.92
N PHE A 130 -3.84 5.98 4.06
CA PHE A 130 -3.59 4.72 3.37
C PHE A 130 -2.12 4.38 3.34
N THR A 131 -1.83 3.13 3.65
CA THR A 131 -0.51 2.52 3.49
C THR A 131 -0.16 2.47 2.01
N LEU A 132 1.09 2.83 1.70
CA LEU A 132 1.63 2.67 0.35
C LEU A 132 1.72 1.18 0.02
N ALA A 133 0.94 0.71 -0.95
CA ALA A 133 0.91 -0.72 -1.29
C ALA A 133 2.01 -1.11 -2.28
N TYR A 134 2.31 -0.22 -3.22
CA TYR A 134 3.26 -0.47 -4.30
C TYR A 134 3.75 0.86 -4.88
N TRP A 135 4.95 0.88 -5.45
CA TRP A 135 5.41 2.00 -6.27
C TRP A 135 6.21 1.53 -7.48
N SER A 136 6.15 2.32 -8.55
CA SER A 136 7.03 2.17 -9.71
C SER A 136 7.73 3.48 -10.01
N LYS A 137 8.87 3.38 -10.69
CA LYS A 137 9.57 4.55 -11.24
C LYS A 137 8.93 4.91 -12.57
N SER A 138 8.58 6.18 -12.78
CA SER A 138 8.10 6.67 -14.06
C SER A 138 9.30 6.78 -15.01
N THR A 139 9.44 5.81 -15.90
CA THR A 139 10.43 5.88 -16.98
C THR A 139 9.91 6.88 -18.01
N ASN A 140 10.57 8.03 -18.15
CA ASN A 140 10.32 8.93 -19.28
C ASN A 140 10.87 8.26 -20.55
N GLU A 141 10.17 7.28 -21.11
CA GLU A 141 10.39 6.87 -22.48
C GLU A 141 10.01 8.03 -23.37
N THR A 142 11.03 8.82 -23.73
CA THR A 142 10.92 9.76 -24.82
C THR A 142 10.91 8.90 -26.08
N ALA A 143 9.73 8.41 -26.47
CA ALA A 143 9.50 7.89 -27.81
C ALA A 143 9.64 9.05 -28.79
N GLN A 144 10.88 9.45 -29.07
CA GLN A 144 11.20 10.12 -30.32
C GLN A 144 11.13 9.02 -31.39
N SER A 145 9.98 8.90 -32.01
CA SER A 145 9.87 8.34 -33.36
C SER A 145 10.66 9.24 -34.30
N GLN A 146 11.99 9.09 -34.30
CA GLN A 146 12.80 9.44 -35.45
C GLN A 146 12.71 8.25 -36.40
N THR A 147 11.82 8.38 -37.38
CA THR A 147 12.09 7.82 -38.69
C THR A 147 13.45 8.34 -39.12
N ASP A 148 14.42 7.47 -39.34
CA ASP A 148 15.33 7.61 -40.48
C ASP A 148 16.11 6.31 -40.74
N SER A 149 16.02 5.88 -42.00
CA SER A 149 16.79 4.82 -42.63
C SER A 149 18.21 5.31 -43.00
N PRO A 150 19.15 4.42 -43.37
CA PRO A 150 20.56 4.52 -42.98
C PRO A 150 21.49 5.14 -44.04
N ALA A 151 22.53 5.86 -43.61
CA ALA A 151 23.78 6.00 -44.37
C ALA A 151 24.98 6.54 -43.54
N THR A 152 26.04 5.72 -43.48
CA THR A 152 27.50 6.02 -43.55
C THR A 152 28.23 6.97 -42.57
N ASN A 153 29.13 6.35 -41.78
CA ASN A 153 30.52 6.69 -41.41
C ASN A 153 30.97 8.17 -41.25
N ASN A 154 31.43 8.54 -40.04
CA ASN A 154 32.85 8.88 -39.75
C ASN A 154 33.10 9.32 -38.29
N VAL A 155 34.34 9.07 -37.84
CA VAL A 155 34.93 9.23 -36.50
C VAL A 155 35.18 10.71 -36.12
N THR A 156 34.78 11.15 -34.91
CA THR A 156 35.58 11.95 -33.93
C THR A 156 34.82 12.19 -32.60
N ASN A 157 35.44 11.93 -31.44
CA ASN A 157 34.95 12.27 -30.08
C ASN A 157 35.33 13.72 -29.67
N PRO A 158 34.95 14.22 -28.48
CA PRO A 158 33.62 14.57 -27.93
C PRO A 158 33.55 16.10 -27.56
N PRO A 159 32.45 16.63 -26.97
CA PRO A 159 32.58 16.94 -25.54
C PRO A 159 31.28 16.85 -24.69
N SER A 160 31.51 16.63 -23.40
CA SER A 160 30.74 17.11 -22.25
C SER A 160 29.35 16.52 -21.96
N ARG A 161 29.38 15.48 -21.11
CA ARG A 161 28.29 15.10 -20.20
C ARG A 161 27.78 16.33 -19.43
N VAL A 162 26.63 16.85 -19.83
CA VAL A 162 25.73 17.48 -18.88
C VAL A 162 24.87 16.35 -18.32
N HIS A 163 25.25 15.85 -17.15
CA HIS A 163 24.36 15.04 -16.32
C HIS A 163 23.17 15.91 -15.92
N ALA A 164 22.17 16.00 -16.79
CA ALA A 164 20.86 16.44 -16.38
C ALA A 164 20.31 15.36 -15.44
N VAL A 165 20.30 15.66 -14.14
CA VAL A 165 19.61 14.85 -13.14
C VAL A 165 18.15 14.77 -13.58
N ALA A 166 17.75 13.64 -14.17
CA ALA A 166 16.35 13.35 -14.36
C ALA A 166 15.75 13.25 -12.94
N GLU A 167 14.85 14.17 -12.60
CA GLU A 167 14.11 14.05 -11.35
C GLU A 167 13.33 12.74 -11.39
N ASP A 168 13.70 11.81 -10.52
CA ASP A 168 13.07 10.51 -10.41
C ASP A 168 11.60 10.70 -9.99
N GLU A 169 10.68 10.60 -10.95
CA GLU A 169 9.24 10.61 -10.70
C GLU A 169 8.78 9.18 -10.35
N TYR A 170 7.97 9.05 -9.31
CA TYR A 170 7.45 7.79 -8.81
C TYR A 170 5.93 7.77 -8.91
N ILE A 171 5.34 6.61 -9.19
CA ILE A 171 3.91 6.39 -9.13
C ILE A 171 3.60 5.59 -7.87
N LEU A 172 2.93 6.22 -6.91
CA LEU A 172 2.44 5.56 -5.70
C LEU A 172 1.12 4.88 -5.98
N SER A 173 0.95 3.65 -5.52
CA SER A 173 -0.28 2.87 -5.66
C SER A 173 -0.85 2.53 -4.29
N PHE A 174 -2.11 2.91 -4.07
CA PHE A 174 -2.87 2.62 -2.87
C PHE A 174 -3.99 1.64 -3.19
N TRP A 175 -4.16 0.60 -2.38
CA TRP A 175 -5.21 -0.40 -2.54
C TRP A 175 -6.22 -0.27 -1.44
N ILE A 176 -7.39 0.23 -1.81
CA ILE A 176 -8.42 0.67 -0.89
C ILE A 176 -9.60 -0.28 -1.02
N ARG A 177 -9.90 -1.02 0.06
CA ARG A 177 -11.12 -1.81 0.11
C ARG A 177 -12.31 -0.87 0.36
N PRO A 178 -13.36 -0.89 -0.48
CA PRO A 178 -14.53 -0.04 -0.27
C PRO A 178 -15.32 -0.47 0.97
N TYR A 179 -15.57 0.48 1.87
CA TYR A 179 -16.43 0.30 3.05
C TYR A 179 -17.60 1.29 3.00
N ASP A 180 -17.57 2.33 3.84
CA ASP A 180 -18.51 3.42 3.90
C ASP A 180 -17.82 4.76 3.62
N GLY A 181 -18.60 5.85 3.74
CA GLY A 181 -18.11 7.21 3.54
C GLY A 181 -17.38 7.39 2.21
N TRP A 182 -16.17 7.94 2.29
CA TRP A 182 -15.35 8.32 1.14
C TRP A 182 -14.93 7.14 0.26
N THR A 183 -14.53 6.01 0.84
CA THR A 183 -14.09 4.83 0.08
C THR A 183 -15.20 4.23 -0.78
N ARG A 184 -16.45 4.26 -0.29
CA ARG A 184 -17.64 3.88 -1.08
C ARG A 184 -17.87 4.85 -2.22
N ARG A 185 -17.73 6.16 -1.97
CA ARG A 185 -17.89 7.19 -3.01
C ARG A 185 -16.87 7.00 -4.14
N LEU A 186 -15.61 6.66 -3.83
CA LEU A 186 -14.60 6.34 -4.84
C LEU A 186 -15.02 5.17 -5.73
N ARG A 187 -15.48 4.06 -5.12
CA ARG A 187 -16.00 2.91 -5.87
C ARG A 187 -17.17 3.30 -6.77
N ASP A 188 -18.17 3.98 -6.20
CA ASP A 188 -19.39 4.35 -6.92
C ASP A 188 -19.10 5.31 -8.08
N MET A 189 -18.09 6.18 -7.92
CA MET A 189 -17.58 7.03 -8.98
C MET A 189 -17.00 6.21 -10.13
N CYS A 190 -16.10 5.25 -9.85
CA CYS A 190 -15.55 4.37 -10.88
C CYS A 190 -16.64 3.60 -11.62
N LEU A 191 -17.62 3.05 -10.88
CA LEU A 191 -18.74 2.32 -11.47
C LEU A 191 -19.62 3.20 -12.37
N LYS A 192 -19.88 4.46 -12.00
CA LYS A 192 -20.63 5.42 -12.83
C LYS A 192 -19.87 5.83 -14.10
N SER A 193 -18.55 5.87 -14.03
CA SER A 193 -17.68 6.22 -15.15
C SER A 193 -17.46 5.04 -16.12
N GLN A 194 -18.00 3.85 -15.86
CA GLN A 194 -17.92 2.72 -16.80
C GLN A 194 -18.86 2.96 -17.98
N PRO A 195 -18.36 3.08 -19.23
CA PRO A 195 -19.22 2.97 -20.40
C PRO A 195 -19.84 1.56 -20.45
N SER A 196 -20.93 1.39 -21.20
CA SER A 196 -21.66 0.11 -21.33
C SER A 196 -20.85 -1.10 -21.84
N SER A 197 -19.56 -0.89 -22.15
CA SER A 197 -18.56 -1.93 -22.45
C SER A 197 -17.79 -2.33 -21.19
N LYS A 198 -17.67 -3.64 -20.92
CA LYS A 198 -17.03 -4.27 -19.74
C LYS A 198 -15.54 -3.93 -19.46
N LEU A 199 -14.96 -2.88 -20.02
CA LEU A 199 -13.57 -2.49 -19.77
C LEU A 199 -13.48 -1.64 -18.49
N SER A 200 -12.48 -1.92 -17.65
CA SER A 200 -12.20 -1.18 -16.42
C SER A 200 -11.99 0.31 -16.74
N SER A 201 -12.96 1.16 -16.39
CA SER A 201 -12.82 2.61 -16.54
C SER A 201 -11.82 3.16 -15.52
N VAL A 202 -10.91 4.00 -16.01
CA VAL A 202 -10.01 4.78 -15.16
C VAL A 202 -10.60 6.17 -15.01
N SER A 203 -11.06 6.51 -13.81
CA SER A 203 -11.50 7.85 -13.46
C SER A 203 -10.28 8.72 -13.12
N ARG A 204 -10.26 9.97 -13.58
CA ARG A 204 -9.21 10.94 -13.24
C ARG A 204 -9.77 11.97 -12.29
N GLU A 205 -9.18 12.04 -11.09
CA GLU A 205 -9.62 12.94 -10.03
C GLU A 205 -8.46 13.76 -9.50
N THR A 206 -8.75 14.94 -8.95
CA THR A 206 -7.75 15.63 -8.12
C THR A 206 -7.73 14.98 -6.75
N ILE A 207 -6.62 14.33 -6.41
CA ILE A 207 -6.33 13.86 -5.06
C ILE A 207 -5.05 14.52 -4.59
N LEU A 208 -5.09 15.17 -3.43
CA LEU A 208 -3.89 15.71 -2.80
C LEU A 208 -3.28 14.65 -1.89
N LEU A 209 -1.97 14.54 -1.94
CA LEU A 209 -1.14 13.64 -1.15
C LEU A 209 -0.47 14.38 0.02
N GLU A 210 -0.63 13.89 1.24
CA GLU A 210 0.13 14.38 2.40
C GLU A 210 0.98 13.25 2.97
N GLY A 211 2.30 13.42 3.01
CA GLY A 211 3.22 12.43 3.58
C GLY A 211 4.67 12.68 3.15
N PRO A 212 5.51 11.64 3.13
CA PRO A 212 5.27 10.33 3.75
C PRO A 212 5.18 10.42 5.28
N TYR A 213 4.39 9.53 5.87
CA TYR A 213 4.38 9.21 7.29
C TYR A 213 4.81 7.76 7.48
N GLY A 214 5.19 7.38 8.70
CA GLY A 214 5.73 6.06 8.99
C GLY A 214 7.23 5.93 8.70
N MET A 215 7.81 4.87 9.24
CA MET A 215 9.24 4.55 9.12
C MET A 215 9.36 3.10 8.66
N ALA A 216 10.38 2.82 7.85
CA ALA A 216 10.66 1.45 7.43
C ALA A 216 11.33 0.70 8.59
N GLU A 217 10.76 -0.45 8.95
CA GLU A 217 11.40 -1.37 9.87
C GLU A 217 12.63 -2.03 9.22
N PRO A 218 13.72 -2.26 9.97
CA PRO A 218 14.98 -2.74 9.42
C PRO A 218 14.98 -4.25 9.14
N LEU A 219 13.96 -4.76 8.44
CA LEU A 219 13.82 -6.20 8.16
C LEU A 219 15.04 -6.78 7.42
N TRP A 220 15.73 -5.97 6.61
CA TRP A 220 16.97 -6.36 5.92
C TRP A 220 18.13 -6.74 6.86
N ALA A 221 18.03 -6.44 8.16
CA ALA A 221 19.03 -6.80 9.17
C ALA A 221 18.82 -8.20 9.78
N PHE A 222 17.72 -8.87 9.45
CA PHE A 222 17.40 -10.23 9.91
C PHE A 222 17.82 -11.26 8.86
N ASP A 223 18.05 -12.50 9.30
CA ASP A 223 18.41 -13.60 8.42
C ASP A 223 17.13 -14.29 7.87
N GLU A 224 16.07 -14.37 8.68
CA GLU A 224 14.75 -14.91 8.31
C GLU A 224 13.64 -13.89 8.57
N VAL A 225 12.65 -13.81 7.69
CA VAL A 225 11.51 -12.89 7.82
C VAL A 225 10.19 -13.63 7.56
N LEU A 226 9.26 -13.55 8.52
CA LEU A 226 7.90 -14.05 8.39
C LEU A 226 6.91 -12.87 8.33
N LEU A 227 6.33 -12.64 7.16
CA LEU A 227 5.30 -11.62 6.92
C LEU A 227 3.91 -12.26 6.99
N ILE A 228 3.03 -11.75 7.86
CA ILE A 228 1.68 -12.26 8.06
C ILE A 228 0.67 -11.17 7.71
N ALA A 229 -0.05 -11.35 6.61
CA ALA A 229 -1.05 -10.42 6.13
C ALA A 229 -2.48 -10.99 6.25
N GLY A 230 -3.42 -10.15 6.65
CA GLY A 230 -4.85 -10.40 6.60
C GLY A 230 -5.57 -9.32 5.81
N GLY A 231 -6.37 -9.71 4.83
CA GLY A 231 -7.21 -8.79 4.08
C GLY A 231 -6.40 -7.77 3.26
N SER A 232 -6.72 -6.48 3.41
CA SER A 232 -5.97 -5.35 2.85
C SER A 232 -4.61 -5.12 3.51
N GLY A 233 -4.29 -5.82 4.61
CA GLY A 233 -2.98 -5.73 5.27
C GLY A 233 -1.79 -6.15 4.40
N ILE A 234 -2.04 -6.81 3.26
CA ILE A 234 -1.03 -7.10 2.25
C ILE A 234 -0.34 -5.84 1.71
N ALA A 235 -1.03 -4.70 1.70
CA ALA A 235 -0.47 -3.42 1.30
C ALA A 235 0.73 -3.00 2.15
N ALA A 236 0.78 -3.41 3.42
CA ALA A 236 1.93 -3.14 4.28
C ALA A 236 3.13 -4.06 3.97
N MET A 237 2.90 -5.27 3.46
CA MET A 237 3.92 -6.31 3.28
C MET A 237 4.68 -6.20 1.95
N ILE A 238 3.96 -5.90 0.87
CA ILE A 238 4.57 -5.84 -0.48
C ILE A 238 5.73 -4.85 -0.58
N PRO A 239 5.65 -3.64 -0.01
CA PRO A 239 6.81 -2.74 0.06
C PRO A 239 8.07 -3.39 0.60
N TYR A 240 7.97 -4.19 1.67
CA TYR A 240 9.11 -4.89 2.27
C TYR A 240 9.63 -6.02 1.37
N ILE A 241 8.75 -6.73 0.67
CA ILE A 241 9.15 -7.76 -0.31
C ILE A 241 9.92 -7.10 -1.46
N LEU A 242 9.42 -6.00 -2.02
CA LEU A 242 10.08 -5.29 -3.12
C LEU A 242 11.40 -4.65 -2.69
N ASP A 243 11.46 -4.09 -1.48
CA ASP A 243 12.70 -3.59 -0.89
C ASP A 243 13.73 -4.71 -0.70
N HIS A 244 13.29 -5.89 -0.24
CA HIS A 244 14.15 -7.07 -0.17
C HIS A 244 14.66 -7.49 -1.55
N VAL A 245 13.80 -7.60 -2.57
CA VAL A 245 14.21 -7.92 -3.95
C VAL A 245 15.26 -6.91 -4.46
N SER A 246 15.01 -5.62 -4.25
CA SER A 246 15.94 -4.56 -4.66
C SER A 246 17.27 -4.62 -3.92
N ARG A 247 17.26 -4.89 -2.61
CA ARG A 247 18.49 -4.98 -1.79
C ARG A 247 19.27 -6.26 -2.04
N ALA A 248 18.59 -7.37 -2.28
CA ALA A 248 19.22 -8.64 -2.62
C ALA A 248 20.01 -8.51 -3.93
N ALA A 249 19.44 -7.86 -4.95
CA ALA A 249 20.15 -7.56 -6.19
C ALA A 249 21.40 -6.67 -5.97
N ALA A 250 21.42 -5.84 -4.93
CA ALA A 250 22.54 -4.97 -4.57
C ALA A 250 23.48 -5.57 -3.49
N GLY A 251 23.21 -6.78 -2.97
CA GLY A 251 23.96 -7.35 -1.85
C GLY A 251 23.80 -6.59 -0.51
N GLN A 252 22.67 -5.91 -0.32
CA GLN A 252 22.40 -5.01 0.81
C GLN A 252 21.37 -5.55 1.83
N THR A 253 21.19 -6.87 1.89
CA THR A 253 20.26 -7.54 2.80
C THR A 253 20.91 -8.77 3.41
N ARG A 254 20.56 -9.08 4.67
CA ARG A 254 20.96 -10.33 5.35
C ARG A 254 19.94 -11.45 5.19
N ILE A 255 18.73 -11.12 4.75
CA ILE A 255 17.61 -12.05 4.58
C ILE A 255 18.03 -13.16 3.61
N ARG A 256 17.89 -14.40 4.06
CA ARG A 256 18.11 -15.64 3.30
C ARG A 256 16.80 -16.37 3.02
N GLY A 257 15.79 -16.13 3.85
CA GLY A 257 14.43 -16.61 3.65
C GLY A 257 13.40 -15.56 4.07
N LEU A 258 12.49 -15.26 3.16
CA LEU A 258 11.32 -14.41 3.39
C LEU A 258 10.06 -15.23 3.10
N THR A 259 9.22 -15.44 4.10
CA THR A 259 7.95 -16.13 3.95
C THR A 259 6.79 -15.16 4.11
N LEU A 260 5.99 -14.99 3.07
CA LEU A 260 4.70 -14.30 3.13
C LEU A 260 3.58 -15.32 3.38
N VAL A 261 2.83 -15.13 4.46
CA VAL A 261 1.55 -15.80 4.71
C VAL A 261 0.45 -14.77 4.54
N TRP A 262 -0.40 -14.93 3.52
CA TRP A 262 -1.48 -13.99 3.26
C TRP A 262 -2.84 -14.69 3.22
N SER A 263 -3.78 -14.20 4.03
CA SER A 263 -5.16 -14.64 4.06
C SER A 263 -6.12 -13.54 3.60
N ASP A 264 -6.96 -13.83 2.59
CA ASP A 264 -8.09 -12.97 2.19
C ASP A 264 -9.33 -13.83 1.89
N ARG A 265 -10.49 -13.18 1.84
CA ARG A 265 -11.75 -13.85 1.47
C ARG A 265 -11.80 -14.10 -0.04
N LYS A 266 -11.33 -13.16 -0.86
CA LYS A 266 -11.50 -13.22 -2.32
C LYS A 266 -10.26 -13.81 -2.99
N GLN A 267 -10.40 -15.03 -3.52
CA GLN A 267 -9.32 -15.67 -4.29
C GLN A 267 -8.87 -14.84 -5.50
N ALA A 268 -9.79 -14.12 -6.16
CA ALA A 268 -9.46 -13.22 -7.26
C ALA A 268 -8.44 -12.14 -6.85
N TYR A 269 -8.55 -11.62 -5.62
CA TYR A 269 -7.59 -10.64 -5.12
C TYR A 269 -6.21 -11.27 -4.86
N LEU A 270 -6.18 -12.45 -4.24
CA LEU A 270 -4.95 -13.21 -4.03
C LEU A 270 -4.23 -13.49 -5.37
N ARG A 271 -4.96 -14.02 -6.34
CA ARG A 271 -4.45 -14.34 -7.69
C ARG A 271 -3.89 -13.12 -8.40
N ARG A 272 -4.64 -12.01 -8.40
CA ARG A 272 -4.23 -10.77 -9.06
C ARG A 272 -2.88 -10.28 -8.54
N ILE A 273 -2.75 -10.16 -7.22
CA ILE A 273 -1.53 -9.64 -6.59
C ILE A 273 -0.35 -10.63 -6.78
N ALA A 274 -0.62 -11.93 -6.71
CA ALA A 274 0.39 -12.95 -6.98
C ALA A 274 0.95 -12.86 -8.40
N GLN A 275 0.07 -12.73 -9.41
CA GLN A 275 0.44 -12.69 -10.83
C GLN A 275 1.01 -11.34 -11.30
N GLN A 276 0.72 -10.25 -10.59
CA GLN A 276 1.21 -8.92 -10.95
C GLN A 276 2.38 -8.53 -10.03
N GLU A 277 2.09 -7.96 -8.86
CA GLU A 277 3.09 -7.30 -8.04
C GLU A 277 4.09 -8.25 -7.38
N LEU A 278 3.70 -9.51 -7.14
CA LEU A 278 4.59 -10.54 -6.56
C LEU A 278 5.26 -11.44 -7.60
N ALA A 279 4.94 -11.33 -8.89
CA ALA A 279 5.45 -12.27 -9.91
C ALA A 279 6.99 -12.33 -9.97
N ALA A 280 7.65 -11.19 -9.83
CA ALA A 280 9.11 -11.14 -9.79
C ALA A 280 9.69 -11.72 -8.49
N ALA A 281 8.98 -11.58 -7.36
CA ALA A 281 9.42 -12.10 -6.07
C ALA A 281 9.24 -13.62 -5.98
N LEU A 282 8.13 -14.15 -6.52
CA LEU A 282 7.81 -15.58 -6.54
C LEU A 282 8.82 -16.43 -7.32
N ARG A 283 9.57 -15.83 -8.25
CA ARG A 283 10.62 -16.50 -9.03
C ARG A 283 11.95 -16.63 -8.28
N ARG A 284 12.04 -16.16 -7.03
CA ARG A 284 13.26 -16.20 -6.24
C ARG A 284 13.23 -17.34 -5.23
N ASP A 285 14.36 -18.00 -5.04
CA ASP A 285 14.49 -19.10 -4.10
C ASP A 285 14.41 -18.66 -2.63
N ASP A 286 14.70 -17.38 -2.35
CA ASP A 286 14.67 -16.78 -1.01
C ASP A 286 13.30 -16.18 -0.63
N VAL A 287 12.29 -16.27 -1.51
CA VAL A 287 10.94 -15.76 -1.23
C VAL A 287 9.91 -16.88 -1.39
N SER A 288 9.21 -17.21 -0.29
CA SER A 288 8.10 -18.14 -0.27
C SER A 288 6.78 -17.41 0.00
N CYS A 289 5.72 -17.72 -0.75
CA CYS A 289 4.39 -17.17 -0.52
C CYS A 289 3.36 -18.28 -0.29
N ILE A 290 2.59 -18.16 0.78
CA ILE A 290 1.53 -19.11 1.17
C ILE A 290 0.21 -18.34 1.23
N PHE A 291 -0.69 -18.65 0.29
CA PHE A 291 -1.98 -17.97 0.15
C PHE A 291 -3.11 -18.79 0.77
N TYR A 292 -3.95 -18.14 1.59
CA TYR A 292 -5.11 -18.72 2.25
C TYR A 292 -6.40 -18.02 1.81
N CYS A 293 -7.30 -18.76 1.15
CA CYS A 293 -8.63 -18.26 0.79
C CYS A 293 -9.67 -18.73 1.82
N THR A 294 -10.39 -17.77 2.43
CA THR A 294 -11.38 -18.10 3.48
C THR A 294 -12.83 -18.13 3.00
N ASP A 295 -13.14 -17.69 1.77
CA ASP A 295 -14.51 -17.73 1.24
C ASP A 295 -14.78 -19.14 0.68
N SER A 296 -15.71 -19.85 1.31
CA SER A 296 -15.91 -21.30 1.17
C SER A 296 -16.82 -21.70 -0.01
N ALA A 297 -16.93 -20.86 -1.04
CA ALA A 297 -17.72 -21.21 -2.23
C ALA A 297 -16.90 -22.15 -3.12
N LYS A 298 -17.15 -23.47 -2.97
CA LYS A 298 -16.73 -24.60 -3.83
C LYS A 298 -15.95 -24.20 -5.10
N VAL A 299 -14.64 -24.38 -5.15
CA VAL A 299 -13.92 -24.46 -6.43
C VAL A 299 -12.78 -25.48 -6.37
N SER A 300 -12.72 -26.24 -7.45
CA SER A 300 -11.66 -27.09 -7.98
C SER A 300 -10.23 -26.56 -7.79
N ILE A 301 -9.30 -27.50 -7.72
CA ILE A 301 -7.85 -27.25 -7.81
C ILE A 301 -7.57 -26.75 -9.24
N ASP A 302 -7.59 -25.44 -9.45
CA ASP A 302 -7.05 -24.82 -10.66
C ASP A 302 -5.57 -24.52 -10.42
N SER A 303 -4.70 -25.36 -10.99
CA SER A 303 -3.30 -25.02 -11.25
C SER A 303 -3.25 -24.02 -12.41
N LEU A 304 -2.66 -22.85 -12.18
CA LEU A 304 -2.47 -21.82 -13.22
C LEU A 304 -1.00 -21.43 -13.30
N HIS A 305 -0.55 -21.20 -14.54
CA HIS A 305 0.82 -20.91 -14.93
C HIS A 305 1.19 -19.44 -14.65
N LEU A 306 2.42 -19.18 -14.18
CA LEU A 306 2.94 -17.80 -14.09
C LEU A 306 3.22 -17.24 -15.50
N PRO A 307 2.97 -15.94 -15.75
CA PRO A 307 3.29 -15.31 -17.03
C PRO A 307 4.81 -15.26 -17.26
N SER A 308 5.21 -15.56 -18.49
CA SER A 308 6.61 -15.54 -18.92
C SER A 308 7.13 -14.09 -19.03
N PRO A 309 8.45 -13.85 -18.98
CA PRO A 309 9.04 -12.50 -19.02
C PRO A 309 8.64 -11.63 -20.23
N ASP A 310 8.19 -12.24 -21.33
CA ASP A 310 7.92 -11.53 -22.58
C ASP A 310 6.47 -11.01 -22.72
N GLU A 311 5.54 -11.37 -21.82
CA GLU A 311 4.12 -10.96 -21.90
C GLU A 311 3.79 -9.61 -21.25
N ILE A 312 4.75 -8.94 -20.61
CA ILE A 312 4.53 -7.62 -19.96
C ILE A 312 4.51 -6.46 -20.99
N LEU A 313 4.78 -6.75 -22.25
CA LEU A 313 4.72 -5.80 -23.37
C LEU A 313 3.96 -6.44 -24.53
N LEU A 314 2.61 -6.44 -24.47
CA LEU A 314 1.66 -6.40 -25.60
C LEU A 314 0.31 -6.98 -25.16
N GLU A 315 -0.52 -6.19 -24.48
CA GLU A 315 -1.95 -6.47 -24.37
C GLU A 315 -2.76 -5.30 -24.92
N ASN A 316 -2.72 -5.18 -26.25
CA ASN A 316 -3.66 -4.40 -27.06
C ASN A 316 -3.79 -5.13 -28.40
N THR A 317 -4.70 -6.09 -28.51
CA THR A 317 -5.57 -6.32 -29.70
C THR A 317 -6.51 -7.50 -29.40
N CYS A 318 -7.81 -7.22 -29.40
CA CYS A 318 -8.89 -8.21 -29.29
C CYS A 318 -8.95 -9.15 -30.51
N LYS A 319 -9.25 -10.45 -30.31
CA LYS A 319 -10.06 -11.26 -31.26
C LYS A 319 -10.87 -12.36 -30.57
N GLU A 320 -11.93 -12.74 -31.28
CA GLU A 320 -13.21 -13.33 -30.90
C GLU A 320 -13.26 -14.86 -30.66
N THR A 321 -14.13 -15.23 -29.72
CA THR A 321 -15.17 -16.29 -29.71
C THR A 321 -15.00 -17.61 -30.49
N LYS A 322 -15.16 -18.76 -29.80
CA LYS A 322 -16.11 -19.84 -30.18
C LYS A 322 -16.39 -20.85 -29.05
N GLU A 323 -17.65 -21.29 -29.02
CA GLU A 323 -18.32 -22.17 -28.06
C GLU A 323 -18.08 -23.68 -28.23
N CYS A 324 -18.18 -24.38 -27.10
CA CYS A 324 -18.87 -25.66 -26.80
C CYS A 324 -18.41 -27.01 -27.41
N GLY A 325 -18.21 -28.03 -26.53
CA GLY A 325 -18.56 -29.42 -26.83
C GLY A 325 -17.62 -30.57 -26.42
N VAL A 326 -17.68 -31.00 -25.14
CA VAL A 326 -17.95 -32.38 -24.65
C VAL A 326 -17.15 -33.62 -25.17
N LEU A 327 -16.52 -34.35 -24.20
CA LEU A 327 -16.07 -35.77 -24.13
C LEU A 327 -14.84 -36.17 -25.00
N LYS A 328 -13.80 -36.89 -24.53
CA LYS A 328 -13.76 -38.11 -23.71
C LYS A 328 -12.31 -38.50 -23.30
N ASP A 329 -12.21 -39.40 -22.34
CA ASP A 329 -11.06 -40.02 -21.65
C ASP A 329 -9.87 -40.49 -22.52
N LYS A 330 -8.65 -40.42 -21.95
CA LYS A 330 -7.80 -41.61 -21.66
C LYS A 330 -6.49 -41.28 -20.93
N GLU A 331 -6.17 -42.16 -20.00
CA GLU A 331 -4.92 -42.26 -19.22
C GLU A 331 -3.70 -42.52 -20.12
N ALA A 332 -2.56 -41.91 -19.78
CA ALA A 332 -1.37 -42.57 -19.22
C ALA A 332 -0.07 -41.81 -19.57
N THR A 333 0.77 -41.66 -18.53
CA THR A 333 2.24 -41.51 -18.50
C THR A 333 2.86 -40.34 -19.26
N ASP A 334 3.50 -39.41 -18.53
CA ASP A 334 4.94 -39.14 -18.62
C ASP A 334 5.36 -37.98 -17.69
N ASP A 335 6.56 -38.12 -17.12
CA ASP A 335 7.49 -37.12 -16.62
C ASP A 335 6.93 -35.85 -15.96
N ILE A 336 6.94 -35.84 -14.62
CA ILE A 336 6.72 -34.64 -13.81
C ILE A 336 7.98 -33.78 -13.88
N GLN A 337 8.02 -32.87 -14.85
CA GLN A 337 8.86 -31.69 -14.77
C GLN A 337 8.09 -30.65 -13.93
N GLU A 338 8.58 -30.40 -12.71
CA GLU A 338 8.05 -29.40 -11.77
C GLU A 338 7.97 -28.02 -12.43
N ALA A 339 6.76 -27.46 -12.59
CA ALA A 339 6.55 -26.11 -13.08
C ALA A 339 5.42 -25.39 -12.31
N ASP A 340 5.82 -24.43 -11.47
CA ASP A 340 5.17 -23.14 -11.19
C ASP A 340 3.64 -23.07 -11.26
N SER A 341 2.96 -23.77 -10.35
CA SER A 341 1.54 -23.52 -10.08
C SER A 341 1.36 -22.88 -8.69
N LEU A 342 0.66 -21.75 -8.64
CA LEU A 342 0.32 -21.06 -7.40
C LEU A 342 -0.68 -21.90 -6.58
N ILE A 343 -0.25 -22.43 -5.44
CA ILE A 343 -1.11 -23.25 -4.56
C ILE A 343 -1.88 -22.33 -3.58
N PHE A 344 -3.21 -22.38 -3.64
CA PHE A 344 -4.10 -21.69 -2.68
C PHE A 344 -4.63 -22.68 -1.65
N ARG A 345 -4.36 -22.43 -0.37
CA ARG A 345 -4.91 -23.22 0.75
C ARG A 345 -6.28 -22.69 1.12
N MET A 346 -7.23 -23.58 1.38
CA MET A 346 -8.57 -23.19 1.81
C MET A 346 -8.65 -23.13 3.34
N GLY A 347 -9.36 -22.13 3.86
CA GLY A 347 -9.54 -21.92 5.30
C GLY A 347 -8.60 -20.88 5.90
N ARG A 348 -8.60 -20.79 7.23
CA ARG A 348 -7.77 -19.85 7.98
C ARG A 348 -6.38 -20.45 8.26
N PRO A 349 -5.29 -19.66 8.19
CA PRO A 349 -3.98 -20.14 8.59
C PRO A 349 -3.91 -20.38 10.11
N ASP A 350 -3.21 -21.44 10.51
CA ASP A 350 -2.82 -21.66 11.90
C ASP A 350 -1.60 -20.77 12.21
N ILE A 351 -1.88 -19.52 12.59
CA ILE A 351 -0.85 -18.51 12.89
C ILE A 351 0.11 -18.98 14.00
N PRO A 352 -0.36 -19.53 15.14
CA PRO A 352 0.51 -20.08 16.17
C PRO A 352 1.52 -21.09 15.62
N MET A 353 1.04 -22.10 14.88
CA MET A 353 1.91 -23.13 14.32
C MET A 353 2.95 -22.56 13.35
N LEU A 354 2.56 -21.61 12.50
CA LEU A 354 3.45 -20.98 11.53
C LEU A 354 4.57 -20.19 12.22
N VAL A 355 4.24 -19.40 13.25
CA VAL A 355 5.22 -18.63 14.02
C VAL A 355 6.15 -19.55 14.81
N GLU A 356 5.61 -20.58 15.47
CA GLU A 356 6.39 -21.53 16.26
C GLU A 356 7.34 -22.36 15.37
N SER A 357 6.90 -22.76 14.18
CA SER A 357 7.72 -23.46 13.19
C SER A 357 8.85 -22.59 12.63
N ALA A 358 8.54 -21.33 12.29
CA ALA A 358 9.54 -20.37 11.83
C ALA A 358 10.58 -20.08 12.93
N ALA A 359 10.13 -19.89 14.17
CA ALA A 359 11.00 -19.69 15.33
C ALA A 359 11.93 -20.88 15.57
N ALA A 360 11.38 -22.10 15.60
CA ALA A 360 12.17 -23.32 15.79
C ALA A 360 13.24 -23.49 14.69
N SER A 361 12.89 -23.16 13.43
CA SER A 361 13.81 -23.22 12.30
C SER A 361 14.94 -22.18 12.40
N ALA A 362 14.60 -20.96 12.82
CA ALA A 362 15.58 -19.89 13.05
C ALA A 362 16.55 -20.23 14.18
N VAL A 363 16.05 -20.80 15.28
CA VAL A 363 16.91 -21.24 16.40
C VAL A 363 17.85 -22.36 15.99
N LYS A 364 17.34 -23.37 15.29
CA LYS A 364 18.15 -24.51 14.82
C LYS A 364 19.30 -24.06 13.91
N SER A 365 19.07 -23.01 13.12
CA SER A 365 20.06 -22.45 12.19
C SER A 365 20.92 -21.33 12.81
N GLY A 366 20.61 -20.87 14.02
CA GLY A 366 21.27 -19.72 14.64
C GLY A 366 20.95 -18.37 13.96
N SER A 367 19.85 -18.31 13.22
CA SER A 367 19.38 -17.14 12.47
C SER A 367 18.56 -16.18 13.33
N ARG A 368 18.59 -14.89 13.00
CA ARG A 368 17.65 -13.90 13.55
C ARG A 368 16.36 -13.88 12.74
N LEU A 369 15.21 -13.98 13.41
CA LEU A 369 13.87 -13.99 12.83
C LEU A 369 13.14 -12.67 13.12
N ALA A 370 12.64 -12.02 12.08
CA ALA A 370 11.62 -10.98 12.22
C ALA A 370 10.23 -11.55 11.89
N VAL A 371 9.26 -11.36 12.77
CA VAL A 371 7.85 -11.65 12.51
C VAL A 371 7.12 -10.32 12.37
N MET A 372 6.47 -10.09 11.24
CA MET A 372 5.72 -8.87 10.97
C MET A 372 4.26 -9.19 10.65
N ALA A 373 3.31 -8.53 11.32
CA ALA A 373 1.88 -8.76 11.09
C ALA A 373 1.11 -7.49 10.72
N CYS A 374 0.13 -7.63 9.82
CA CYS A 374 -0.85 -6.59 9.50
C CYS A 374 -2.17 -7.24 9.06
N GLY A 375 -3.27 -6.92 9.73
CA GLY A 375 -4.57 -7.48 9.40
C GLY A 375 -5.62 -7.23 10.48
N PRO A 376 -6.72 -8.00 10.50
CA PRO A 376 -7.73 -7.92 11.54
C PRO A 376 -7.11 -8.09 12.94
N GLY A 377 -7.66 -7.41 13.95
CA GLY A 377 -7.12 -7.40 15.32
C GLY A 377 -6.86 -8.80 15.88
N GLU A 378 -7.78 -9.75 15.69
CA GLU A 378 -7.61 -11.14 16.12
C GLU A 378 -6.37 -11.82 15.50
N LEU A 379 -6.08 -11.56 14.21
CA LEU A 379 -4.91 -12.10 13.53
C LEU A 379 -3.61 -11.47 14.08
N ALA A 380 -3.60 -10.15 14.25
CA ALA A 380 -2.44 -9.44 14.81
C ALA A 380 -2.17 -9.88 16.25
N ASP A 381 -3.21 -9.96 17.09
CA ASP A 381 -3.12 -10.41 18.48
C ASP A 381 -2.62 -11.86 18.58
N THR A 382 -3.11 -12.75 17.71
CA THR A 382 -2.66 -14.15 17.67
C THR A 382 -1.20 -14.25 17.24
N ALA A 383 -0.77 -13.49 16.23
CA ALA A 383 0.63 -13.43 15.81
C ALA A 383 1.53 -12.92 16.94
N ARG A 384 1.15 -11.81 17.58
CA ARG A 384 1.88 -11.21 18.70
C ARG A 384 2.02 -12.19 19.87
N ALA A 385 0.93 -12.84 20.26
CA ALA A 385 0.93 -13.82 21.34
C ALA A 385 1.79 -15.06 21.02
N ALA A 386 1.76 -15.54 19.78
CA ALA A 386 2.60 -16.66 19.34
C ALA A 386 4.09 -16.28 19.32
N THR A 387 4.44 -15.10 18.79
CA THR A 387 5.83 -14.62 18.76
C THR A 387 6.36 -14.42 20.18
N HIS A 388 5.55 -13.85 21.08
CA HIS A 388 5.92 -13.70 22.49
C HIS A 388 6.19 -15.06 23.16
N ARG A 389 5.36 -16.08 22.92
CA ARG A 389 5.62 -17.44 23.43
C ARG A 389 6.92 -18.02 22.86
N ALA A 390 7.18 -17.81 21.57
CA ALA A 390 8.43 -18.24 20.95
C ALA A 390 9.64 -17.55 21.60
N MET A 391 9.61 -16.23 21.80
CA MET A 391 10.66 -15.46 22.47
C MET A 391 10.94 -15.91 23.91
N GLN A 392 9.93 -16.37 24.66
CA GLN A 392 10.14 -16.90 26.01
C GLN A 392 10.87 -18.25 26.00
N SER A 393 10.61 -19.07 24.99
CA SER A 393 11.17 -20.42 24.89
C SER A 393 12.58 -20.46 24.25
N GLN A 394 12.90 -19.44 23.46
CA GLN A 394 14.00 -19.42 22.52
C GLN A 394 14.58 -18.00 22.50
N SER A 395 15.88 -17.85 22.81
CA SER A 395 16.58 -16.58 23.14
C SER A 395 16.33 -15.36 22.22
N ASN A 396 16.96 -14.21 22.51
CA ASN A 396 16.86 -12.87 21.88
C ASN A 396 17.02 -12.76 20.33
N SER A 397 16.90 -13.84 19.56
CA SER A 397 17.00 -13.86 18.10
C SER A 397 15.67 -13.59 17.37
N ILE A 398 14.55 -13.42 18.08
CA ILE A 398 13.22 -13.21 17.49
C ILE A 398 12.70 -11.81 17.85
N GLU A 399 12.27 -11.05 16.84
CA GLU A 399 11.66 -9.73 17.03
C GLU A 399 10.29 -9.67 16.35
N TYR A 400 9.35 -8.94 16.96
CA TYR A 400 7.99 -8.77 16.46
C TYR A 400 7.76 -7.32 16.01
N PHE A 401 7.24 -7.17 14.80
CA PHE A 401 6.84 -5.90 14.19
C PHE A 401 5.34 -5.95 13.87
N GLU A 402 4.67 -4.83 14.02
CA GLU A 402 3.24 -4.74 13.73
C GLU A 402 2.92 -3.45 13.01
N GLU A 403 2.28 -3.59 11.84
CA GLU A 403 1.66 -2.47 11.16
C GLU A 403 0.18 -2.50 11.53
N ALA A 404 -0.17 -1.71 12.55
CA ALA A 404 -1.54 -1.54 13.00
C ALA A 404 -2.09 -0.21 12.51
N PHE A 405 -3.16 -0.32 11.72
CA PHE A 405 -3.83 0.82 11.12
C PHE A 405 -5.27 0.84 11.63
N GLY A 406 -5.46 1.46 12.79
CA GLY A 406 -6.73 1.48 13.54
C GLY A 406 -7.70 2.56 13.11
N TRP A 407 -7.96 2.70 11.81
CA TRP A 407 -8.94 3.65 11.28
C TRP A 407 -10.36 3.07 11.21
#